data_AF-A0A2V3XU92-F1
#
_entry.id   AF-A0A2V3XU92-F1
#
_cell.length_a   1.000
_cell.length_b   1.000
_cell.length_c   1.000
_cell.angle_alpha   90.00
_cell.angle_beta   90.00
_cell.angle_gamma   90.00
#
_symmetry.space_group_name_H-M   'P 1'
#
loop_
_entity.id
_entity.type
_entity.pdbx_description
1 polymer ?
#
loop_
_entity_poly.entity_id
_entity_poly.type
_entity_poly.pdbx_seq_one_letter_code
_entity_poly.pdbx_strand_id
1 'polypeptide(L)'
;MEYISTPEAAKKWGISERRVQKLCEENRIPGITRISRMWLIPKDAEKPKDGRLKNKVNSKSITIESVVSQYGQYVYNLALKLSANPENAEDLAQETLIKAWKHLQDINDTSAIKNWLRTICINEFRMMLRKEKRENVCFVENIEDLESDSMLLVDVQPLALDEIQTTEEVGKLRDGCFLAMTQKLSLNQRLAFSLIDMFGMSLKDVAEILELTPKAVKGLLYRARMNLDSFFQGHCSFLDINNPCKCTAWIDFLQTRNSLQEVMEQTLDYKKAGYVFDPKVRQKILHYYTDMPSQKPSQEWFDKVILLVRNFYK
;
A
#
# COMPACT_ATOMS: atom_id res chain seq x y z
N MET A 1 -19.03 -46.94 13.76
CA MET A 1 -17.98 -45.94 14.03
C MET A 1 -18.65 -44.73 14.64
N GLU A 2 -18.18 -44.26 15.80
CA GLU A 2 -18.64 -42.99 16.36
C GLU A 2 -18.01 -41.83 15.58
N TYR A 3 -18.80 -40.83 15.24
CA TYR A 3 -18.35 -39.63 14.53
C TYR A 3 -18.50 -38.41 15.42
N ILE A 4 -17.60 -37.45 15.24
CA ILE A 4 -17.65 -36.12 15.85
C ILE A 4 -17.78 -35.07 14.75
N SER A 5 -18.38 -33.94 15.13
CA SER A 5 -18.53 -32.77 14.27
C SER A 5 -17.22 -31.98 14.14
N THR A 6 -17.19 -31.06 13.17
CA THR A 6 -16.08 -30.13 12.97
C THR A 6 -15.77 -29.25 14.20
N PRO A 7 -16.77 -28.66 14.90
CA PRO A 7 -16.54 -27.95 16.17
C PRO A 7 -15.94 -28.82 17.28
N GLU A 8 -16.39 -30.06 17.40
CA GLU A 8 -15.89 -31.00 18.43
C GLU A 8 -14.45 -31.43 18.13
N ALA A 9 -14.14 -31.71 16.87
CA ALA A 9 -12.78 -31.99 16.42
C ALA A 9 -11.87 -30.77 16.61
N ALA A 10 -12.38 -29.55 16.38
CA ALA A 10 -11.66 -28.30 16.62
C ALA A 10 -11.24 -28.16 18.09
N LYS A 11 -12.19 -28.44 19.00
CA LYS A 11 -11.94 -28.47 20.45
C LYS A 11 -10.96 -29.58 20.84
N LYS A 12 -11.11 -30.78 20.27
CA LYS A 12 -10.21 -31.94 20.50
C LYS A 12 -8.77 -31.62 20.08
N TRP A 13 -8.56 -30.91 18.97
CA TRP A 13 -7.25 -30.71 18.35
C TRP A 13 -6.61 -29.34 18.65
N GLY A 14 -7.31 -28.47 19.38
CA GLY A 14 -6.85 -27.12 19.73
C GLY A 14 -6.60 -26.24 18.50
N ILE A 15 -7.45 -26.34 17.46
CA ILE A 15 -7.36 -25.54 16.23
C ILE A 15 -8.70 -24.93 15.88
N SER A 16 -8.73 -23.93 14.99
CA SER A 16 -10.00 -23.32 14.56
C SER A 16 -10.87 -24.30 13.76
N GLU A 17 -12.18 -24.17 13.87
CA GLU A 17 -13.14 -24.98 13.09
C GLU A 17 -12.90 -24.86 11.58
N ARG A 18 -12.58 -23.65 11.11
CA ARG A 18 -12.18 -23.40 9.71
C ARG A 18 -10.96 -24.24 9.30
N ARG A 19 -9.99 -24.46 10.19
CA ARG A 19 -8.82 -25.31 9.90
C ARG A 19 -9.23 -26.78 9.82
N VAL A 20 -10.15 -27.24 10.67
CA VAL A 20 -10.69 -28.61 10.61
C VAL A 20 -11.44 -28.82 9.31
N GLN A 21 -12.31 -27.89 8.90
CA GLN A 21 -13.03 -27.95 7.63
C GLN A 21 -12.06 -28.04 6.45
N LYS A 22 -11.00 -27.22 6.44
CA LYS A 22 -9.96 -27.27 5.40
C LYS A 22 -9.23 -28.61 5.37
N LEU A 23 -8.91 -29.22 6.52
CA LEU A 23 -8.31 -30.56 6.58
C LEU A 23 -9.24 -31.66 6.02
N CYS A 24 -10.56 -31.49 6.19
CA CYS A 24 -11.55 -32.39 5.62
C CYS A 24 -11.65 -32.22 4.10
N GLU A 25 -11.68 -30.98 3.60
CA GLU A 25 -11.68 -30.68 2.16
C GLU A 25 -10.41 -31.19 1.46
N GLU A 26 -9.26 -31.11 2.13
CA GLU A 26 -7.98 -31.62 1.65
C GLU A 26 -7.84 -33.16 1.78
N ASN A 27 -8.89 -33.88 2.22
CA ASN A 27 -8.89 -35.34 2.47
C ASN A 27 -7.73 -35.83 3.36
N ARG A 28 -7.31 -35.03 4.34
CA ARG A 28 -6.14 -35.33 5.19
C ARG A 28 -6.46 -36.17 6.43
N ILE A 29 -7.74 -36.43 6.67
CA ILE A 29 -8.23 -37.19 7.82
C ILE A 29 -8.83 -38.50 7.27
N PRO A 30 -8.28 -39.67 7.60
CA PRO A 30 -8.82 -40.95 7.15
C PRO A 30 -10.25 -41.17 7.66
N GLY A 31 -11.11 -41.73 6.82
CA GLY A 31 -12.47 -42.13 7.22
C GLY A 31 -13.49 -41.00 7.37
N ILE A 32 -13.16 -39.78 6.93
CA ILE A 32 -14.13 -38.68 6.89
C ILE A 32 -15.25 -38.96 5.90
N THR A 33 -16.47 -38.55 6.27
CA THR A 33 -17.64 -38.60 5.39
C THR A 33 -18.35 -37.27 5.44
N ARG A 34 -18.92 -36.82 4.32
CA ARG A 34 -19.72 -35.59 4.28
C ARG A 34 -21.18 -35.95 4.07
N ILE A 35 -22.04 -35.51 4.99
CA ILE A 35 -23.49 -35.62 4.85
C ILE A 35 -24.06 -34.21 4.75
N SER A 36 -24.59 -33.87 3.57
CA SER A 36 -25.06 -32.52 3.25
C SER A 36 -23.97 -31.45 3.46
N ARG A 37 -24.13 -30.59 4.47
CA ARG A 37 -23.19 -29.52 4.84
C ARG A 37 -22.31 -29.86 6.05
N MET A 38 -22.44 -31.06 6.60
CA MET A 38 -21.73 -31.47 7.81
C MET A 38 -20.64 -32.49 7.52
N TRP A 39 -19.45 -32.25 8.07
CA TRP A 39 -18.34 -33.19 8.08
C TRP A 39 -18.48 -34.12 9.27
N LEU A 40 -18.48 -35.43 9.01
CA LEU A 40 -18.40 -36.50 9.99
C LEU A 40 -16.95 -36.97 10.06
N ILE A 41 -16.31 -36.71 11.20
CA ILE A 41 -14.93 -37.08 11.47
C ILE A 41 -14.94 -38.28 12.43
N PRO A 42 -14.24 -39.39 12.16
CA PRO A 42 -14.16 -40.49 13.10
C PRO A 42 -13.65 -40.02 14.46
N LYS A 43 -14.30 -40.43 15.55
CA LYS A 43 -13.97 -39.95 16.91
C LYS A 43 -12.54 -40.32 17.34
N ASP A 44 -12.03 -41.44 16.83
CA ASP A 44 -10.67 -41.94 16.99
C ASP A 44 -9.64 -41.25 16.08
N ALA A 45 -10.08 -40.41 15.12
CA ALA A 45 -9.17 -39.70 14.23
C ALA A 45 -8.17 -38.83 15.01
N GLU A 46 -6.89 -39.04 14.72
CA GLU A 46 -5.80 -38.21 15.19
C GLU A 46 -5.65 -36.95 14.33
N LYS A 47 -5.15 -35.88 14.94
CA LYS A 47 -4.86 -34.63 14.24
C LYS A 47 -3.78 -34.91 13.17
N PRO A 48 -4.04 -34.65 11.88
CA PRO A 48 -3.03 -34.83 10.85
C PRO A 48 -1.80 -33.95 11.12
N LYS A 49 -0.60 -34.51 10.96
CA LYS A 49 0.66 -33.74 11.08
C LYS A 49 0.61 -32.54 10.15
N ASP A 50 0.91 -31.33 10.64
CA ASP A 50 0.90 -30.15 9.76
C ASP A 50 2.03 -30.28 8.72
N GLY A 51 1.68 -30.32 7.43
CA GLY A 51 2.67 -30.43 6.35
C GLY A 51 3.61 -29.23 6.24
N ARG A 52 3.33 -28.14 6.97
CA ARG A 52 4.22 -26.97 7.11
C ARG A 52 5.33 -27.18 8.13
N LEU A 53 5.13 -28.09 9.09
CA LEU A 53 6.14 -28.42 10.10
C LEU A 53 6.98 -29.59 9.57
N LYS A 54 8.03 -29.27 8.80
CA LYS A 54 9.11 -30.24 8.54
C LYS A 54 9.79 -30.57 9.88
N ASN A 55 10.21 -31.83 10.04
CA ASN A 55 10.88 -32.35 11.23
C ASN A 55 11.92 -31.37 11.76
N LYS A 56 12.00 -31.25 13.10
CA LYS A 56 13.02 -30.50 13.84
C LYS A 56 14.39 -31.08 13.52
N VAL A 57 14.97 -30.71 12.39
CA VAL A 57 16.36 -30.99 12.05
C VAL A 57 17.16 -29.94 12.81
N ASN A 58 18.08 -30.41 13.62
CA ASN A 58 18.96 -29.63 14.46
C ASN A 58 19.86 -28.71 13.59
N SER A 59 19.33 -27.57 13.14
CA SER A 59 20.07 -26.56 12.41
C SER A 59 20.59 -25.52 13.38
N LYS A 60 21.86 -25.11 13.23
CA LYS A 60 22.48 -23.92 13.85
C LYS A 60 21.42 -22.92 14.32
N SER A 61 21.38 -22.64 15.62
CA SER A 61 20.42 -21.73 16.25
C SER A 61 20.32 -20.43 15.45
N ILE A 62 19.25 -20.26 14.67
CA ILE A 62 18.96 -19.01 13.98
C ILE A 62 18.73 -17.99 15.07
N THR A 63 19.63 -17.01 15.17
CA THR A 63 19.50 -15.92 16.15
C THR A 63 18.78 -14.74 15.51
N ILE A 64 18.11 -13.95 16.35
CA ILE A 64 17.35 -12.78 15.88
C ILE A 64 18.27 -11.71 15.30
N GLU A 65 19.48 -11.57 15.83
CA GLU A 65 20.50 -10.64 15.35
C GLU A 65 20.86 -10.96 13.90
N SER A 66 20.99 -12.25 13.55
CA SER A 66 21.27 -12.63 12.16
C SER A 66 20.09 -12.34 11.24
N VAL A 67 18.85 -12.52 11.72
CA VAL A 67 17.63 -12.20 10.97
C VAL A 67 17.50 -10.70 10.74
N VAL A 68 17.71 -9.88 11.78
CA VAL A 68 17.63 -8.41 11.68
C VAL A 68 18.73 -7.89 10.75
N SER A 69 19.96 -8.36 10.91
CA SER A 69 21.08 -7.94 10.05
C SER A 69 20.85 -8.29 8.58
N GLN A 70 20.30 -9.48 8.30
CA GLN A 70 20.11 -9.96 6.93
C GLN A 70 18.82 -9.44 6.26
N TYR A 71 17.74 -9.25 7.03
CA TYR A 71 16.40 -8.98 6.48
C TYR A 71 15.77 -7.69 6.98
N GLY A 72 16.38 -6.95 7.90
CA GLY A 72 15.83 -5.69 8.45
C GLY A 72 15.51 -4.67 7.36
N GLN A 73 16.45 -4.43 6.43
CA GLN A 73 16.22 -3.53 5.29
C GLN A 73 15.08 -4.02 4.39
N TYR A 74 14.97 -5.33 4.18
CA TYR A 74 13.89 -5.91 3.39
C TYR A 74 12.53 -5.69 4.08
N VAL A 75 12.44 -5.89 5.39
CA VAL A 75 11.21 -5.69 6.17
C VAL A 75 10.81 -4.21 6.20
N TYR A 76 11.77 -3.30 6.38
CA TYR A 76 11.50 -1.86 6.32
C TYR A 76 10.99 -1.44 4.93
N ASN A 77 11.67 -1.86 3.86
CA ASN A 77 11.23 -1.57 2.50
C ASN A 77 9.86 -2.20 2.21
N LEU A 78 9.58 -3.38 2.80
CA LEU A 78 8.26 -4.01 2.76
C LEU A 78 7.18 -3.11 3.38
N ALA A 79 7.42 -2.70 4.63
CA ALA A 79 6.54 -1.83 5.37
C ALA A 79 6.31 -0.49 4.65
N LEU A 80 7.37 0.14 4.13
CA LEU A 80 7.32 1.44 3.46
C LEU A 80 6.46 1.40 2.20
N LYS A 81 6.57 0.37 1.37
CA LYS A 81 5.74 0.25 0.17
C LYS A 81 4.29 -0.14 0.48
N LEU A 82 4.03 -0.78 1.63
CA LEU A 82 2.68 -1.10 2.09
C LEU A 82 1.97 0.12 2.69
N SER A 83 2.62 0.78 3.65
CA SER A 83 2.08 1.96 4.34
C SER A 83 2.09 3.21 3.45
N ALA A 84 3.07 3.29 2.55
CA ALA A 84 3.45 4.48 1.80
C ALA A 84 3.80 5.69 2.69
N ASN A 85 4.04 5.48 3.99
CA ASN A 85 4.35 6.49 4.98
C ASN A 85 5.59 6.04 5.79
N PRO A 86 6.66 6.86 5.90
CA PRO A 86 7.88 6.49 6.62
C PRO A 86 7.69 6.18 8.11
N GLU A 87 6.93 6.99 8.85
CA GLU A 87 6.69 6.79 10.28
C GLU A 87 5.94 5.48 10.52
N ASN A 88 4.85 5.25 9.78
CA ASN A 88 4.11 3.99 9.85
C ASN A 88 4.96 2.79 9.40
N ALA A 89 5.93 3.01 8.51
CA ALA A 89 6.83 1.94 8.04
C ALA A 89 7.82 1.52 9.12
N GLU A 90 8.35 2.46 9.91
CA GLU A 90 9.22 2.18 11.04
C GLU A 90 8.50 1.34 12.09
N ASP A 91 7.31 1.79 12.51
CA ASP A 91 6.47 1.08 13.49
C ASP A 91 6.11 -0.33 13.01
N LEU A 92 5.65 -0.45 11.76
CA LEU A 92 5.25 -1.72 11.18
C LEU A 92 6.43 -2.69 11.05
N ALA A 93 7.61 -2.20 10.66
CA ALA A 93 8.82 -3.01 10.57
C ALA A 93 9.27 -3.50 11.95
N GLN A 94 9.21 -2.63 12.97
CA GLN A 94 9.53 -2.96 14.34
C GLN A 94 8.60 -4.05 14.89
N GLU A 95 7.28 -3.89 14.77
CA GLU A 95 6.30 -4.88 15.21
C GLU A 95 6.48 -6.24 14.50
N THR A 96 6.80 -6.19 13.20
CA THR A 96 7.11 -7.40 12.41
C THR A 96 8.30 -8.15 12.99
N LEU A 97 9.40 -7.47 13.28
CA LEU A 97 10.62 -8.09 13.80
C LEU A 97 10.43 -8.60 15.24
N ILE A 98 9.67 -7.89 16.07
CA ILE A 98 9.32 -8.34 17.43
C ILE A 98 8.49 -9.62 17.39
N LYS A 99 7.48 -9.70 16.51
CA LYS A 99 6.68 -10.92 16.34
C LYS A 99 7.48 -12.05 15.73
N ALA A 100 8.38 -11.75 14.80
CA ALA A 100 9.32 -12.72 14.28
C ALA A 100 10.18 -13.32 15.41
N TRP A 101 10.72 -12.50 16.31
CA TRP A 101 11.48 -13.00 17.45
C TRP A 101 10.70 -13.99 18.32
N LYS A 102 9.43 -13.68 18.64
CA LYS A 102 8.56 -14.55 19.45
C LYS A 102 8.31 -15.93 18.84
N HIS A 103 8.35 -16.04 17.52
CA HIS A 103 8.05 -17.26 16.76
C HIS A 103 9.28 -17.83 16.04
N LEU A 104 10.47 -17.31 16.32
CA LEU A 104 11.69 -17.67 15.60
C LEU A 104 12.05 -19.15 15.79
N GLN A 105 11.70 -19.73 16.95
CA GLN A 105 11.92 -21.14 17.28
C GLN A 105 11.07 -22.11 16.45
N ASP A 106 10.02 -21.61 15.78
CA ASP A 106 9.13 -22.42 14.95
C ASP A 106 9.66 -22.60 13.51
N ILE A 107 10.70 -21.83 13.12
CA ILE A 107 11.34 -21.95 11.80
C ILE A 107 12.43 -23.02 11.85
N ASN A 108 12.26 -24.03 10.99
CA ASN A 108 13.26 -25.06 10.75
C ASN A 108 13.98 -24.91 9.39
N ASP A 109 13.63 -23.88 8.59
CA ASP A 109 14.15 -23.66 7.24
C ASP A 109 14.55 -22.19 7.03
N THR A 110 15.86 -21.93 6.92
CA THR A 110 16.40 -20.59 6.72
C THR A 110 16.00 -19.98 5.37
N SER A 111 15.76 -20.80 4.35
CA SER A 111 15.33 -20.31 3.02
C SER A 111 13.92 -19.74 3.03
N ALA A 112 13.10 -20.12 4.03
CA ALA A 112 11.72 -19.66 4.17
C ALA A 112 11.60 -18.33 4.94
N ILE A 113 12.66 -17.86 5.62
CA ILE A 113 12.61 -16.69 6.51
C ILE A 113 12.07 -15.45 5.79
N LYS A 114 12.53 -15.19 4.55
CA LYS A 114 12.09 -14.03 3.77
C LYS A 114 10.57 -14.03 3.53
N ASN A 115 10.00 -15.17 3.15
CA ASN A 115 8.56 -15.30 2.89
C ASN A 115 7.74 -15.31 4.18
N TRP A 116 8.29 -15.85 5.25
CA TRP A 116 7.67 -15.84 6.57
C TRP A 116 7.60 -14.42 7.16
N LEU A 117 8.71 -13.67 7.13
CA LEU A 117 8.74 -12.26 7.55
C LEU A 117 7.76 -11.42 6.74
N ARG A 118 7.67 -11.65 5.42
CA ARG A 118 6.68 -11.01 4.57
C ARG A 118 5.26 -11.25 5.05
N THR A 119 4.94 -12.48 5.42
CA THR A 119 3.62 -12.87 5.92
C THR A 119 3.29 -12.17 7.23
N ILE A 120 4.24 -12.10 8.17
CA ILE A 120 4.07 -11.38 9.43
C ILE A 120 3.79 -9.90 9.13
N CYS A 121 4.63 -9.25 8.32
CA CYS A 121 4.50 -7.83 8.00
C CYS A 121 3.14 -7.48 7.38
N ILE A 122 2.67 -8.28 6.43
CA ILE A 122 1.35 -8.11 5.81
C ILE A 122 0.23 -8.26 6.85
N ASN A 123 0.33 -9.21 7.79
CA ASN A 123 -0.67 -9.40 8.83
C ASN A 123 -0.68 -8.24 9.84
N GLU A 124 0.49 -7.71 10.19
CA GLU A 124 0.60 -6.52 11.05
C GLU A 124 0.00 -5.30 10.38
N PHE A 125 0.29 -5.11 9.09
CA PHE A 125 -0.29 -4.01 8.32
C PHE A 125 -1.83 -4.10 8.29
N ARG A 126 -2.40 -5.31 8.13
CA ARG A 126 -3.85 -5.51 8.23
C ARG A 126 -4.40 -5.20 9.61
N MET A 127 -3.68 -5.54 10.67
CA MET A 127 -4.10 -5.21 12.03
C MET A 127 -4.11 -3.70 12.25
N MET A 128 -3.09 -2.99 11.76
CA MET A 128 -3.02 -1.54 11.75
C MET A 128 -4.23 -0.93 11.02
N LEU A 129 -4.50 -1.36 9.79
CA LEU A 129 -5.63 -0.90 8.99
C LEU A 129 -6.99 -1.20 9.61
N ARG A 130 -7.14 -2.33 10.33
CA ARG A 130 -8.38 -2.66 11.05
C ARG A 130 -8.63 -1.72 12.23
N LYS A 131 -7.57 -1.21 12.87
CA LYS A 131 -7.68 -0.17 13.90
C LYS A 131 -8.12 1.15 13.28
N GLU A 132 -7.51 1.54 12.16
CA GLU A 132 -7.86 2.77 11.41
C GLU A 132 -9.28 2.74 10.82
N LYS A 133 -9.75 1.58 10.30
CA LYS A 133 -11.11 1.43 9.73
C LYS A 133 -12.24 1.58 10.77
N ARG A 134 -11.95 1.53 12.07
CA ARG A 134 -12.94 1.92 13.10
C ARG A 134 -13.18 3.43 13.13
N GLU A 135 -12.34 4.22 12.46
CA GLU A 135 -12.39 5.68 12.47
C GLU A 135 -12.69 6.30 11.09
N ASN A 136 -12.62 5.55 9.98
CA ASN A 136 -12.99 6.06 8.66
C ASN A 136 -13.64 5.01 7.74
N VAL A 137 -14.80 5.38 7.16
CA VAL A 137 -15.53 4.61 6.14
C VAL A 137 -14.88 4.81 4.77
N CYS A 138 -14.37 3.75 4.15
CA CYS A 138 -13.87 3.78 2.78
C CYS A 138 -14.96 3.32 1.79
N PHE A 139 -14.94 3.92 0.60
CA PHE A 139 -15.71 3.51 -0.58
C PHE A 139 -15.54 2.00 -0.83
N VAL A 140 -16.67 1.29 -0.94
CA VAL A 140 -16.70 -0.14 -1.26
C VAL A 140 -16.72 -0.27 -2.78
N GLU A 141 -15.69 -0.85 -3.36
CA GLU A 141 -15.66 -1.21 -4.77
C GLU A 141 -16.54 -2.43 -5.01
N ASN A 142 -17.45 -2.37 -5.98
CA ASN A 142 -18.26 -3.52 -6.37
C ASN A 142 -17.38 -4.58 -7.05
N ILE A 143 -17.47 -5.83 -6.61
CA ILE A 143 -16.71 -6.97 -7.13
C ILE A 143 -17.03 -7.20 -8.61
N GLU A 144 -18.29 -7.05 -9.03
CA GLU A 144 -18.71 -7.27 -10.42
C GLU A 144 -18.02 -6.30 -11.37
N ASP A 145 -17.91 -5.02 -10.99
CA ASP A 145 -17.22 -4.00 -11.79
C ASP A 145 -15.70 -4.24 -11.82
N LEU A 146 -15.12 -4.82 -10.77
CA LEU A 146 -13.70 -5.19 -10.77
C LEU A 146 -13.44 -6.39 -11.69
N GLU A 147 -14.36 -7.35 -11.72
CA GLU A 147 -14.20 -8.54 -12.57
C GLU A 147 -14.36 -8.22 -14.06
N SER A 148 -15.17 -7.22 -14.43
CA SER A 148 -15.27 -6.73 -15.81
C SER A 148 -13.98 -6.03 -16.26
N ASP A 149 -13.42 -5.16 -15.42
CA ASP A 149 -12.16 -4.45 -15.66
C ASP A 149 -10.95 -5.39 -15.76
N SER A 150 -11.04 -6.61 -15.23
CA SER A 150 -9.97 -7.62 -15.32
C SER A 150 -9.53 -7.92 -16.75
N MET A 151 -10.40 -7.76 -17.74
CA MET A 151 -10.07 -8.04 -19.15
C MET A 151 -9.27 -6.91 -19.81
N LEU A 152 -9.24 -5.72 -19.20
CA LEU A 152 -8.56 -4.53 -19.70
C LEU A 152 -7.09 -4.46 -19.25
N LEU A 153 -6.70 -5.30 -18.30
CA LEU A 153 -5.32 -5.36 -17.82
C LEU A 153 -4.42 -5.95 -18.92
N VAL A 154 -3.52 -5.11 -19.45
CA VAL A 154 -2.47 -5.51 -20.40
C VAL A 154 -1.13 -5.59 -19.66
N ASP A 155 -0.41 -6.69 -19.86
CA ASP A 155 0.96 -6.83 -19.37
C ASP A 155 1.90 -6.02 -20.25
N VAL A 156 2.52 -4.99 -19.66
CA VAL A 156 3.49 -4.13 -20.32
C VAL A 156 4.87 -4.45 -19.74
N GLN A 157 5.83 -4.77 -20.61
CA GLN A 157 7.21 -4.94 -20.18
C GLN A 157 7.85 -3.57 -19.95
N PRO A 158 8.64 -3.38 -18.88
CA PRO A 158 9.39 -2.15 -18.68
C PRO A 158 10.27 -1.88 -19.91
N LEU A 159 10.17 -0.68 -20.47
CA LEU A 159 11.15 -0.22 -21.46
C LEU A 159 12.51 -0.10 -20.76
N ALA A 160 13.58 -0.46 -21.47
CA ALA A 160 14.92 -0.04 -21.09
C ALA A 160 14.97 1.48 -21.25
N LEU A 161 14.66 2.21 -20.19
CA LEU A 161 14.83 3.66 -20.15
C LEU A 161 16.32 3.95 -20.10
N ASP A 162 16.80 4.83 -20.98
CA ASP A 162 18.09 5.46 -20.79
C ASP A 162 18.09 6.08 -19.38
N GLU A 163 19.10 5.75 -18.57
CA GLU A 163 19.22 6.31 -17.22
C GLU A 163 19.23 7.83 -17.34
N ILE A 164 18.12 8.47 -16.99
CA ILE A 164 18.07 9.92 -16.88
C ILE A 164 19.06 10.26 -15.77
N GLN A 165 20.22 10.82 -16.13
CA GLN A 165 21.21 11.28 -15.17
C GLN A 165 20.57 12.41 -14.35
N THR A 166 20.12 12.07 -13.15
CA THR A 166 19.57 13.02 -12.19
C THR A 166 20.37 12.98 -10.91
N THR A 167 20.41 14.11 -10.20
CA THR A 167 21.04 14.14 -8.87
C THR A 167 20.29 13.22 -7.91
N GLU A 168 21.00 12.71 -6.89
CA GLU A 168 20.43 11.82 -5.87
C GLU A 168 19.20 12.46 -5.18
N GLU A 169 19.24 13.77 -4.95
CA GLU A 169 18.15 14.54 -4.33
C GLU A 169 16.88 14.56 -5.20
N VAL A 170 17.05 14.78 -6.51
CA VAL A 170 15.95 14.73 -7.48
C VAL A 170 15.36 13.33 -7.55
N GLY A 171 16.21 12.29 -7.52
CA GLY A 171 15.78 10.90 -7.45
C GLY A 171 14.96 10.60 -6.19
N LYS A 172 15.43 11.03 -5.01
CA LYS A 172 14.70 10.87 -3.75
C LYS A 172 13.33 11.56 -3.76
N LEU A 173 13.26 12.79 -4.25
CA LEU A 173 11.98 13.51 -4.35
C LEU A 173 11.02 12.81 -5.33
N ARG A 174 11.52 12.39 -6.49
CA ARG A 174 10.75 11.60 -7.47
C ARG A 174 10.19 10.35 -6.79
N ASP A 175 11.03 9.53 -6.19
CA ASP A 175 10.63 8.26 -5.58
C ASP A 175 9.64 8.48 -4.43
N GLY A 176 9.85 9.53 -3.63
CA GLY A 176 8.92 9.98 -2.60
C GLY A 176 7.55 10.40 -3.16
N CYS A 177 7.52 11.15 -4.27
CA CYS A 177 6.27 11.52 -4.95
C CYS A 177 5.52 10.29 -5.48
N PHE A 178 6.22 9.36 -6.14
CA PHE A 178 5.61 8.12 -6.63
C PHE A 178 4.99 7.31 -5.50
N LEU A 179 5.72 7.16 -4.38
CA LEU A 179 5.22 6.48 -3.19
C LEU A 179 4.03 7.21 -2.57
N ALA A 180 4.11 8.53 -2.40
CA ALA A 180 3.06 9.34 -1.81
C ALA A 180 1.75 9.28 -2.62
N MET A 181 1.82 9.23 -3.95
CA MET A 181 0.62 9.14 -4.79
C MET A 181 -0.08 7.78 -4.66
N THR A 182 0.63 6.70 -4.31
CA THR A 182 -0.05 5.43 -3.96
C THR A 182 -0.96 5.59 -2.74
N GLN A 183 -0.73 6.60 -1.88
CA GLN A 183 -1.64 6.90 -0.77
C GLN A 183 -3.01 7.40 -1.23
N LYS A 184 -3.12 7.93 -2.46
CA LYS A 184 -4.39 8.41 -3.01
C LYS A 184 -5.23 7.30 -3.64
N LEU A 185 -4.68 6.10 -3.77
CA LEU A 185 -5.44 4.91 -4.16
C LEU A 185 -6.34 4.42 -3.03
N SER A 186 -7.42 3.74 -3.40
CA SER A 186 -8.20 2.95 -2.43
C SER A 186 -7.29 1.93 -1.75
N LEU A 187 -7.62 1.51 -0.53
CA LEU A 187 -6.78 0.58 0.22
C LEU A 187 -6.49 -0.71 -0.56
N ASN A 188 -7.51 -1.28 -1.21
CA ASN A 188 -7.36 -2.53 -1.96
C ASN A 188 -6.57 -2.34 -3.26
N GLN A 189 -6.75 -1.19 -3.95
CA GLN A 189 -5.93 -0.81 -5.09
C GLN A 189 -4.45 -0.67 -4.70
N ARG A 190 -4.16 0.08 -3.62
CA ARG A 190 -2.80 0.26 -3.10
C ARG A 190 -2.17 -1.08 -2.76
N LEU A 191 -2.89 -1.95 -2.05
CA LEU A 191 -2.42 -3.27 -1.70
C LEU A 191 -2.09 -4.12 -2.93
N ALA A 192 -3.00 -4.20 -3.91
CA ALA A 192 -2.77 -4.95 -5.14
C ALA A 192 -1.55 -4.41 -5.91
N PHE A 193 -1.46 -3.10 -6.08
CA PHE A 193 -0.35 -2.42 -6.77
C PHE A 193 0.98 -2.63 -6.05
N SER A 194 1.06 -2.36 -4.75
CA SER A 194 2.31 -2.51 -3.99
C SER A 194 2.81 -3.94 -4.01
N LEU A 195 1.92 -4.91 -3.80
CA LEU A 195 2.27 -6.33 -3.72
C LEU A 195 2.69 -6.93 -5.06
N ILE A 196 2.06 -6.53 -6.17
CA ILE A 196 2.33 -7.06 -7.50
C ILE A 196 3.44 -6.24 -8.17
N ASP A 197 3.21 -4.96 -8.44
CA ASP A 197 4.10 -4.16 -9.27
C ASP A 197 5.37 -3.76 -8.52
N MET A 198 5.30 -3.49 -7.21
CA MET A 198 6.48 -3.04 -6.45
C MET A 198 7.24 -4.18 -5.74
N PHE A 199 6.61 -5.33 -5.48
CA PHE A 199 7.23 -6.50 -4.82
C PHE A 199 7.35 -7.74 -5.70
N GLY A 200 6.76 -7.74 -6.89
CA GLY A 200 6.83 -8.85 -7.83
C GLY A 200 6.14 -10.12 -7.35
N MET A 201 5.09 -10.03 -6.52
CA MET A 201 4.32 -11.23 -6.13
C MET A 201 3.36 -11.68 -7.22
N SER A 202 3.05 -12.97 -7.22
CA SER A 202 2.08 -13.51 -8.16
C SER A 202 0.66 -13.04 -7.83
N LEU A 203 -0.16 -12.86 -8.88
CA LEU A 203 -1.59 -12.56 -8.74
C LEU A 203 -2.33 -13.55 -7.82
N LYS A 204 -1.93 -14.83 -7.86
CA LYS A 204 -2.53 -15.89 -7.05
C LYS A 204 -2.24 -15.67 -5.56
N ASP A 205 -0.99 -15.41 -5.21
CA ASP A 205 -0.61 -15.17 -3.81
C ASP A 205 -1.30 -13.92 -3.27
N VAL A 206 -1.40 -12.87 -4.09
CA VAL A 206 -2.09 -11.63 -3.73
C VAL A 206 -3.60 -11.84 -3.55
N ALA A 207 -4.24 -12.67 -4.37
CA ALA A 207 -5.64 -13.04 -4.21
C ALA A 207 -5.89 -13.79 -2.90
N GLU A 208 -5.03 -14.76 -2.56
CA GLU A 208 -5.10 -15.47 -1.27
C GLU A 208 -4.87 -14.53 -0.08
N ILE A 209 -3.91 -13.60 -0.22
CA ILE A 209 -3.63 -12.56 0.75
C ILE A 209 -4.88 -11.70 0.94
N LEU A 210 -5.42 -11.07 -0.10
CA LEU A 210 -6.52 -10.12 0.03
C LEU A 210 -7.89 -10.76 0.27
N GLU A 211 -7.98 -12.10 0.27
CA GLU A 211 -9.22 -12.86 0.35
C GLU A 211 -10.20 -12.49 -0.77
N LEU A 212 -9.68 -12.29 -1.99
CA LEU A 212 -10.42 -11.89 -3.19
C LEU A 212 -10.24 -12.92 -4.32
N THR A 213 -11.09 -12.86 -5.35
CA THR A 213 -10.89 -13.66 -6.56
C THR A 213 -9.69 -13.12 -7.36
N PRO A 214 -8.93 -13.96 -8.09
CA PRO A 214 -7.85 -13.48 -8.96
C PRO A 214 -8.32 -12.46 -10.00
N LYS A 215 -9.58 -12.54 -10.44
CA LYS A 215 -10.20 -11.55 -11.34
C LYS A 215 -10.39 -10.20 -10.65
N ALA A 216 -10.93 -10.19 -9.44
CA ALA A 216 -11.09 -8.95 -8.67
C ALA A 216 -9.73 -8.27 -8.41
N VAL A 217 -8.68 -9.04 -8.10
CA VAL A 217 -7.31 -8.49 -7.95
C VAL A 217 -6.79 -7.89 -9.24
N LYS A 218 -7.05 -8.51 -10.41
CA LYS A 218 -6.69 -7.91 -11.71
C LYS A 218 -7.41 -6.59 -11.96
N GLY A 219 -8.70 -6.51 -11.64
CA GLY A 219 -9.47 -5.26 -11.74
C GLY A 219 -8.91 -4.16 -10.83
N LEU A 220 -8.56 -4.51 -9.58
CA LEU A 220 -7.92 -3.58 -8.63
C LEU A 220 -6.59 -3.06 -9.15
N LEU A 221 -5.76 -3.95 -9.70
CA LEU A 221 -4.46 -3.60 -10.26
C LEU A 221 -4.63 -2.70 -11.50
N TYR A 222 -5.57 -3.01 -12.39
CA TYR A 222 -5.90 -2.18 -13.54
C TYR A 222 -6.29 -0.76 -13.12
N ARG A 223 -7.25 -0.62 -12.20
CA ARG A 223 -7.70 0.68 -11.70
C ARG A 223 -6.56 1.44 -11.01
N ALA A 224 -5.75 0.76 -10.22
CA ALA A 224 -4.59 1.37 -9.58
C ALA A 224 -3.62 1.98 -10.61
N ARG A 225 -3.27 1.21 -11.66
CA ARG A 225 -2.44 1.68 -12.77
C ARG A 225 -3.08 2.87 -13.47
N MET A 226 -4.33 2.77 -13.91
CA MET A 226 -5.03 3.85 -14.60
C MET A 226 -5.12 5.15 -13.79
N ASN A 227 -5.38 5.05 -12.49
CA ASN A 227 -5.43 6.22 -11.60
C ASN A 227 -4.07 6.91 -11.47
N LEU A 228 -2.98 6.13 -11.33
CA LEU A 228 -1.62 6.66 -11.26
C LEU A 228 -1.17 7.22 -12.61
N ASP A 229 -1.42 6.49 -13.70
CA ASP A 229 -1.06 6.87 -15.06
C ASP A 229 -1.74 8.18 -15.44
N SER A 230 -3.06 8.29 -15.24
CA SER A 230 -3.82 9.50 -15.52
C SER A 230 -3.30 10.71 -14.73
N PHE A 231 -2.85 10.51 -13.49
CA PHE A 231 -2.25 11.58 -12.71
C PHE A 231 -0.88 11.96 -13.26
N PHE A 232 0.05 11.02 -13.36
CA PHE A 232 1.44 11.33 -13.70
C PHE A 232 1.62 11.79 -15.15
N GLN A 233 0.83 11.26 -16.09
CA GLN A 233 0.91 11.61 -17.51
C GLN A 233 0.71 13.12 -17.75
N GLY A 234 -0.18 13.76 -16.99
CA GLY A 234 -0.45 15.21 -17.13
C GLY A 234 0.33 16.12 -16.18
N HIS A 235 1.14 15.56 -15.28
CA HIS A 235 1.74 16.34 -14.19
C HIS A 235 3.25 16.16 -14.03
N CYS A 236 3.82 15.00 -14.35
CA CYS A 236 5.22 14.69 -14.04
C CYS A 236 6.18 14.99 -15.19
N SER A 237 7.17 15.87 -14.97
CA SER A 237 8.20 16.17 -15.99
C SER A 237 9.10 15.00 -16.37
N PHE A 238 9.17 13.96 -15.53
CA PHE A 238 9.88 12.72 -15.85
C PHE A 238 9.16 11.86 -16.88
N LEU A 239 7.84 12.02 -17.04
CA LEU A 239 7.07 11.30 -18.05
C LEU A 239 6.89 12.12 -19.34
N ASP A 240 6.73 13.44 -19.22
CA ASP A 240 6.72 14.38 -20.33
C ASP A 240 7.37 15.69 -19.92
N ILE A 241 8.41 16.13 -20.62
CA ILE A 241 9.16 17.35 -20.31
C ILE A 241 8.29 18.62 -20.26
N ASN A 242 7.14 18.62 -20.92
CA ASN A 242 6.20 19.74 -20.94
C ASN A 242 5.30 19.80 -19.70
N ASN A 243 5.29 18.76 -18.88
CA ASN A 243 4.47 18.72 -17.68
C ASN A 243 4.92 19.74 -16.61
N PRO A 244 3.98 20.27 -15.81
CA PRO A 244 4.23 21.40 -14.92
C PRO A 244 5.13 21.06 -13.71
N CYS A 245 5.11 19.82 -13.21
CA CYS A 245 5.89 19.47 -12.02
C CYS A 245 7.35 19.17 -12.36
N LYS A 246 8.28 20.02 -11.90
CA LYS A 246 9.73 19.83 -12.02
C LYS A 246 10.33 19.60 -10.63
N CYS A 247 10.90 18.43 -10.40
CA CYS A 247 11.50 18.08 -9.10
C CYS A 247 12.60 19.05 -8.67
N THR A 248 13.41 19.57 -9.60
CA THR A 248 14.42 20.60 -9.32
C THR A 248 13.80 21.88 -8.76
N ALA A 249 12.72 22.37 -9.38
CA ALA A 249 12.01 23.56 -8.91
C ALA A 249 11.39 23.35 -7.52
N TRP A 250 10.92 22.14 -7.21
CA TRP A 250 10.43 21.80 -5.87
C TRP A 250 11.54 21.73 -4.83
N ILE A 251 12.72 21.21 -5.17
CA ILE A 251 13.90 21.20 -4.29
C ILE A 251 14.34 22.63 -4.01
N ASP A 252 14.51 23.45 -5.06
CA ASP A 252 14.85 24.87 -4.94
C ASP A 252 13.83 25.59 -4.04
N PHE A 253 12.53 25.36 -4.26
CA PHE A 253 11.46 25.90 -3.43
C PHE A 253 11.59 25.45 -1.97
N LEU A 254 11.77 24.16 -1.68
CA LEU A 254 11.88 23.66 -0.30
C LEU A 254 13.13 24.18 0.41
N GLN A 255 14.27 24.25 -0.27
CA GLN A 255 15.52 24.78 0.27
C GLN A 255 15.42 26.28 0.58
N THR A 256 14.63 27.02 -0.20
CA THR A 256 14.43 28.47 -0.03
C THR A 256 13.14 28.82 0.72
N ARG A 257 12.25 27.87 1.00
CA ARG A 257 10.93 28.13 1.59
C ARG A 257 11.02 28.80 2.96
N ASN A 258 11.94 28.33 3.80
CA ASN A 258 12.10 28.85 5.15
C ASN A 258 12.73 30.25 5.13
N SER A 259 13.69 30.51 4.24
CA SER A 259 14.26 31.86 4.06
C SER A 259 13.28 32.83 3.39
N LEU A 260 12.40 32.34 2.51
CA LEU A 260 11.30 33.12 1.93
C LEU A 260 10.21 33.43 2.95
N GLN A 261 9.90 32.52 3.89
CA GLN A 261 8.94 32.79 4.97
C GLN A 261 9.40 33.90 5.91
N GLU A 262 10.69 33.96 6.28
CA GLU A 262 11.25 35.07 7.07
C GLU A 262 11.21 36.41 6.31
N VAL A 263 11.33 36.40 4.98
CA VAL A 263 11.24 37.61 4.14
C VAL A 263 9.78 38.06 3.93
N MET A 264 8.83 37.12 3.89
CA MET A 264 7.41 37.40 3.64
C MET A 264 6.66 38.01 4.84
N GLU A 265 7.23 37.99 6.04
CA GLU A 265 6.70 38.73 7.19
C GLU A 265 6.93 40.25 7.08
N GLN A 266 7.75 40.69 6.12
CA GLN A 266 8.02 42.10 5.85
C GLN A 266 7.04 42.66 4.82
N THR A 267 6.51 43.85 5.06
CA THR A 267 5.69 44.57 4.08
C THR A 267 6.52 44.87 2.82
N LEU A 268 6.06 44.45 1.65
CA LEU A 268 6.72 44.73 0.38
C LEU A 268 6.79 46.26 0.15
N ASP A 269 8.01 46.81 0.08
CA ASP A 269 8.26 48.23 -0.16
C ASP A 269 9.37 48.41 -1.20
N TYR A 270 8.96 48.70 -2.45
CA TYR A 270 9.89 48.85 -3.58
C TYR A 270 10.89 50.00 -3.40
N LYS A 271 10.55 51.02 -2.58
CA LYS A 271 11.44 52.16 -2.31
C LYS A 271 12.57 51.75 -1.38
N LYS A 272 12.30 50.91 -0.38
CA LYS A 272 13.32 50.31 0.48
C LYS A 272 14.20 49.31 -0.28
N ALA A 273 13.59 48.54 -1.19
CA ALA A 273 14.31 47.56 -2.01
C ALA A 273 15.13 48.19 -3.16
N GLY A 274 15.05 49.52 -3.36
CA GLY A 274 15.78 50.22 -4.43
C GLY A 274 15.37 49.79 -5.84
N TYR A 275 14.17 49.23 -6.00
CA TYR A 275 13.72 48.70 -7.28
C TYR A 275 13.35 49.84 -8.24
N VAL A 276 13.91 49.79 -9.46
CA VAL A 276 13.55 50.65 -10.58
C VAL A 276 12.71 49.86 -11.56
N PHE A 277 11.64 50.47 -12.05
CA PHE A 277 10.70 49.81 -12.96
C PHE A 277 11.39 49.24 -14.20
N ASP A 278 11.34 47.91 -14.34
CA ASP A 278 11.74 47.20 -15.57
C ASP A 278 10.47 46.78 -16.35
N PRO A 279 10.24 47.32 -17.56
CA PRO A 279 9.10 46.96 -18.41
C PRO A 279 9.06 45.47 -18.79
N LYS A 280 10.21 44.81 -18.98
CA LYS A 280 10.28 43.39 -19.34
C LYS A 280 9.88 42.51 -18.15
N VAL A 281 10.33 42.86 -16.95
CA VAL A 281 9.90 42.20 -15.71
C VAL A 281 8.41 42.43 -15.48
N ARG A 282 7.91 43.67 -15.69
CA ARG A 282 6.48 43.95 -15.59
C ARG A 282 5.66 43.17 -16.60
N GLN A 283 6.11 43.04 -17.84
CA GLN A 283 5.43 42.24 -18.88
C GLN A 283 5.38 40.76 -18.53
N LYS A 284 6.47 40.19 -17.99
CA LYS A 284 6.48 38.79 -17.52
C LYS A 284 5.57 38.58 -16.31
N ILE A 285 5.62 39.46 -15.33
CA ILE A 285 4.72 39.43 -14.17
C ILE A 285 3.27 39.55 -14.65
N LEU A 286 2.99 40.49 -15.55
CA LEU A 286 1.66 40.68 -16.11
C LEU A 286 1.20 39.41 -16.84
N HIS A 287 2.01 38.82 -17.71
CA HIS A 287 1.72 37.53 -18.37
C HIS A 287 1.30 36.47 -17.34
N TYR A 288 2.09 36.23 -16.30
CA TYR A 288 1.73 35.24 -15.28
C TYR A 288 0.47 35.58 -14.47
N TYR A 289 0.17 36.86 -14.23
CA TYR A 289 -1.08 37.26 -13.58
C TYR A 289 -2.29 37.19 -14.52
N THR A 290 -2.10 37.46 -15.81
CA THR A 290 -3.18 37.52 -16.80
C THR A 290 -3.56 36.12 -17.29
N ASP A 291 -2.57 35.25 -17.41
CA ASP A 291 -2.71 33.85 -17.81
C ASP A 291 -2.80 32.91 -16.59
N MET A 292 -2.96 33.48 -15.38
CA MET A 292 -3.21 32.70 -14.18
C MET A 292 -4.53 31.94 -14.37
N PRO A 293 -4.51 30.60 -14.32
CA PRO A 293 -5.71 29.81 -14.59
C PRO A 293 -6.77 30.17 -13.55
N SER A 294 -7.97 30.50 -14.03
CA SER A 294 -9.09 30.80 -13.15
C SER A 294 -9.44 29.55 -12.35
N GLN A 295 -9.20 29.58 -11.04
CA GLN A 295 -9.74 28.55 -10.16
C GLN A 295 -11.23 28.84 -9.93
N LYS A 296 -12.08 27.93 -10.39
CA LYS A 296 -13.50 27.94 -10.01
C LYS A 296 -13.64 27.15 -8.70
N PRO A 297 -14.19 27.76 -7.63
CA PRO A 297 -14.62 27.00 -6.47
C PRO A 297 -15.58 25.90 -6.90
N SER A 298 -15.60 24.77 -6.19
CA SER A 298 -16.58 23.71 -6.45
C SER A 298 -18.00 24.26 -6.32
N GLN A 299 -18.95 23.60 -7.01
CA GLN A 299 -20.36 23.96 -6.94
C GLN A 299 -20.86 24.00 -5.48
N GLU A 300 -20.33 23.14 -4.61
CA GLU A 300 -20.59 23.11 -3.17
C GLU A 300 -20.15 24.38 -2.42
N TRP A 301 -19.07 25.03 -2.86
CA TRP A 301 -18.64 26.30 -2.26
C TRP A 301 -19.61 27.42 -2.64
N PHE A 302 -20.07 27.45 -3.90
CA PHE A 302 -21.11 28.39 -4.35
C PHE A 302 -22.42 28.19 -3.61
N ASP A 303 -22.84 26.93 -3.41
CA ASP A 303 -24.08 26.61 -2.70
C ASP A 303 -24.01 27.00 -1.22
N LYS A 304 -22.84 26.82 -0.57
CA LYS A 304 -22.59 27.30 0.80
C LYS A 304 -22.65 28.82 0.92
N VAL A 305 -22.09 29.55 -0.05
CA VAL A 305 -22.13 31.02 -0.06
C VAL A 305 -23.55 31.53 -0.29
N ILE A 306 -24.31 30.92 -1.20
CA ILE A 306 -25.73 31.26 -1.44
C ILE A 306 -26.58 30.99 -0.19
N LEU A 307 -26.34 29.88 0.51
CA LEU A 307 -27.00 29.56 1.78
C LEU A 307 -26.65 30.57 2.89
N LEU A 308 -25.38 30.95 3.01
CA LEU A 308 -24.92 31.95 3.98
C LEU A 308 -25.55 33.32 3.72
N VAL A 309 -25.61 33.76 2.46
CA VAL A 309 -26.25 35.04 2.08
C VAL A 309 -27.75 34.99 2.35
N ARG A 310 -28.44 33.87 2.07
CA ARG A 310 -29.88 33.71 2.38
C ARG A 310 -30.20 33.72 3.87
N ASN A 311 -29.27 33.27 4.71
CA ASN A 311 -29.44 33.28 6.17
C ASN A 311 -29.09 34.63 6.81
N PHE A 312 -28.31 35.48 6.15
CA PHE A 312 -27.99 36.84 6.62
C PHE A 312 -29.07 37.89 6.28
N TYR A 313 -29.97 37.60 5.33
CA TYR A 313 -31.07 38.48 4.94
C TYR A 313 -32.46 37.98 5.42
N LYS A 314 -32.49 37.21 6.51
CA LYS A 314 -33.71 36.92 7.28
C LYS A 314 -33.69 37.65 8.61
#